data_AF-A0A3B0U713-F1
#
_entry.id   AF-A0A3B0U713-F1
#
_cell.length_a   1.000
_cell.length_b   1.000
_cell.length_c   1.000
_cell.angle_alpha   90.00
_cell.angle_beta   90.00
_cell.angle_gamma   90.00
#
_symmetry.space_group_name_H-M   'P 1'
#
loop_
_entity.id
_entity.type
_entity.pdbx_description
1 polymer ?
#
loop_
_entity_poly.entity_id
_entity_poly.type
_entity_poly.pdbx_seq_one_letter_code
_entity_poly.pdbx_strand_id
1 'polypeptide(L)'
;MAKKTPHRFAELEGALFSGNLIKRNKPLKFTLDGVSYKGFEGDSVLSAIMGAGINTIGKKSGEAIALDPEFCPPVLANSNYGKPQTAISMHRMPAINGLQLSLTDFLGRNTTPKKTNPGKILGTVFGSAQSLNYDLKDHRTFAGLYEQLKIDGHEEFDLVVIGAGVAGLSAARTAINLGLRVALVEQTSGFGGDAAFFGAIEGEKRPEDFVEDILKDITGHDRLNIYLNAKAYFINGGSVRIHQVLKEGSKV
;
A
#
# COMPACT_ATOMS: atom_id res chain seq x y z
N MET A 1 11.21 17.85 -23.10
CA MET A 1 10.36 18.67 -22.20
C MET A 1 10.24 17.95 -20.87
N ALA A 2 10.46 18.64 -19.74
CA ALA A 2 10.22 18.07 -18.42
C ALA A 2 8.72 17.77 -18.25
N LYS A 3 8.37 16.56 -17.81
CA LYS A 3 6.98 16.22 -17.47
C LYS A 3 6.57 17.02 -16.23
N LYS A 4 5.50 17.81 -16.33
CA LYS A 4 4.97 18.66 -15.24
C LYS A 4 4.11 17.90 -14.23
N THR A 5 3.81 16.63 -14.49
CA THR A 5 3.01 15.75 -13.63
C THR A 5 3.91 14.66 -13.05
N PRO A 6 3.54 14.05 -11.90
CA PRO A 6 4.18 12.83 -11.48
C PRO A 6 4.08 11.81 -12.62
N HIS A 7 5.11 11.01 -12.74
CA HIS A 7 5.17 9.99 -13.76
C HIS A 7 6.14 8.94 -13.30
N ARG A 8 5.93 7.72 -13.76
CA ARG A 8 6.89 6.66 -13.52
C ARG A 8 8.20 6.99 -14.24
N PHE A 9 9.30 6.97 -13.49
CA PHE A 9 10.63 7.08 -14.07
C PHE A 9 10.94 5.86 -14.92
N ALA A 10 11.72 6.10 -15.98
CA ALA A 10 12.29 5.02 -16.79
C ALA A 10 13.09 4.07 -15.89
N GLU A 11 13.19 2.82 -16.32
CA GLU A 11 14.14 1.90 -15.72
C GLU A 11 15.54 2.40 -16.06
N LEU A 12 16.32 2.70 -15.03
CA LEU A 12 17.70 3.12 -15.16
C LEU A 12 18.50 2.12 -14.32
N GLU A 13 19.23 1.21 -14.99
CA GLU A 13 20.11 0.28 -14.30
C GLU A 13 21.15 1.06 -13.47
N GLY A 14 21.28 0.69 -12.19
CA GLY A 14 22.25 1.31 -11.28
C GLY A 14 21.94 2.75 -10.85
N ALA A 15 20.77 3.30 -11.18
CA ALA A 15 20.39 4.62 -10.67
C ALA A 15 20.03 4.57 -9.19
N LEU A 16 20.38 5.62 -8.44
CA LEU A 16 20.12 5.78 -7.01
C LEU A 16 18.63 5.56 -6.61
N PHE A 17 17.70 5.70 -7.56
CA PHE A 17 16.26 5.52 -7.37
C PHE A 17 15.68 4.31 -8.13
N SER A 18 16.49 3.35 -8.57
CA SER A 18 16.03 2.15 -9.29
C SER A 18 15.37 1.10 -8.38
N GLY A 19 14.75 1.53 -7.27
CA GLY A 19 14.30 0.69 -6.16
C GLY A 19 13.57 -0.60 -6.56
N ASN A 20 13.67 -1.62 -5.70
CA ASN A 20 13.26 -3.01 -5.97
C ASN A 20 11.81 -3.34 -5.56
N LEU A 21 11.05 -2.37 -5.03
CA LEU A 21 9.70 -2.61 -4.50
C LEU A 21 8.66 -2.94 -5.58
N ILE A 22 8.94 -2.61 -6.84
CA ILE A 22 8.08 -2.98 -7.98
C ILE A 22 8.81 -3.91 -8.95
N LYS A 23 8.08 -4.86 -9.52
CA LYS A 23 8.60 -5.80 -10.53
C LYS A 23 8.28 -5.31 -11.93
N ARG A 24 9.20 -4.56 -12.53
CA ARG A 24 9.04 -3.95 -13.86
C ARG A 24 8.78 -4.96 -14.99
N ASN A 25 9.26 -6.19 -14.84
CA ASN A 25 9.00 -7.30 -15.76
C ASN A 25 7.60 -7.92 -15.62
N LYS A 26 6.79 -7.47 -14.65
CA LYS A 26 5.43 -7.97 -14.41
C LYS A 26 4.41 -6.82 -14.45
N PRO A 27 4.11 -6.29 -15.64
CA PRO A 27 3.11 -5.26 -15.79
C PRO A 27 1.71 -5.80 -15.44
N LEU A 28 0.87 -4.93 -14.90
CA LEU A 28 -0.52 -5.22 -14.59
C LEU A 28 -1.43 -4.08 -15.02
N LYS A 29 -2.73 -4.39 -15.12
CA LYS A 29 -3.78 -3.43 -15.44
C LYS A 29 -4.95 -3.61 -14.47
N PHE A 30 -5.47 -2.53 -13.92
CA PHE A 30 -6.68 -2.53 -13.08
C PHE A 30 -7.60 -1.38 -13.49
N THR A 31 -8.78 -1.32 -12.89
CA THR A 31 -9.77 -0.29 -13.16
C THR A 31 -10.21 0.40 -11.86
N LEU A 32 -10.26 1.73 -11.87
CA LEU A 32 -10.80 2.56 -10.79
C LEU A 32 -11.88 3.47 -11.37
N ASP A 33 -13.11 3.38 -10.86
CA ASP A 33 -14.28 4.13 -11.36
C ASP A 33 -14.48 4.00 -12.88
N GLY A 34 -14.22 2.81 -13.43
CA GLY A 34 -14.32 2.54 -14.88
C GLY A 34 -13.14 3.05 -15.72
N VAL A 35 -12.18 3.77 -15.13
CA VAL A 35 -10.95 4.22 -15.80
C VAL A 35 -9.85 3.18 -15.59
N SER A 36 -9.17 2.79 -16.67
CA SER A 36 -8.13 1.80 -16.58
C SER A 36 -6.73 2.41 -16.38
N TYR A 37 -5.99 1.84 -15.43
CA TYR A 37 -4.64 2.25 -15.07
C TYR A 37 -3.65 1.10 -15.29
N LYS A 38 -2.41 1.47 -15.65
CA LYS A 38 -1.28 0.54 -15.75
C LYS A 38 -0.42 0.66 -14.49
N GLY A 39 0.09 -0.48 -14.03
CA GLY A 39 1.04 -0.55 -12.92
C GLY A 39 1.93 -1.78 -13.07
N PHE A 40 2.62 -2.14 -12.00
CA PHE A 40 3.47 -3.32 -11.91
C PHE A 40 3.20 -4.08 -10.61
N GLU A 41 3.50 -5.37 -10.56
CA GLU A 41 3.43 -6.12 -9.31
C GLU A 41 4.30 -5.42 -8.24
N GLY A 42 3.73 -5.16 -7.06
CA GLY A 42 4.36 -4.37 -5.99
C GLY A 42 3.80 -2.96 -5.84
N ASP A 43 3.10 -2.43 -6.87
CA ASP A 43 2.37 -1.18 -6.72
C ASP A 43 1.19 -1.32 -5.74
N SER A 44 0.92 -0.24 -5.01
CA SER A 44 -0.43 0.03 -4.49
C SER A 44 -1.26 0.74 -5.55
N VAL A 45 -2.58 0.83 -5.32
CA VAL A 45 -3.45 1.61 -6.21
C VAL A 45 -2.97 3.06 -6.28
N LEU A 46 -2.56 3.65 -5.14
CA LEU A 46 -2.00 4.99 -5.08
C LEU A 46 -0.73 5.14 -5.95
N SER A 47 0.27 4.29 -5.75
CA SER A 47 1.55 4.42 -6.48
C SER A 47 1.34 4.26 -7.99
N ALA A 48 0.44 3.36 -8.39
CA ALA A 48 0.12 3.14 -9.80
C ALA A 48 -0.54 4.36 -10.45
N ILE A 49 -1.55 4.98 -9.80
CA ILE A 49 -2.22 6.16 -10.37
C ILE A 49 -1.32 7.40 -10.33
N MET A 50 -0.45 7.55 -9.32
CA MET A 50 0.55 8.62 -9.30
C MET A 50 1.56 8.46 -10.43
N GLY A 51 2.01 7.22 -10.68
CA GLY A 51 2.86 6.88 -11.82
C GLY A 51 2.20 7.16 -13.18
N ALA A 52 0.86 7.25 -13.22
CA ALA A 52 0.06 7.61 -14.39
C ALA A 52 -0.24 9.11 -14.51
N GLY A 53 0.21 9.96 -13.56
CA GLY A 53 0.03 11.41 -13.63
C GLY A 53 -1.01 12.02 -12.69
N ILE A 54 -1.68 11.21 -11.86
CA ILE A 54 -2.62 11.73 -10.86
C ILE A 54 -1.83 12.30 -9.67
N ASN A 55 -2.07 13.56 -9.31
CA ASN A 55 -1.41 14.23 -8.18
C ASN A 55 -2.37 14.97 -7.25
N THR A 56 -3.67 14.98 -7.56
CA THR A 56 -4.68 15.76 -6.84
C THR A 56 -5.88 14.89 -6.48
N ILE A 57 -6.36 14.94 -5.24
CA ILE A 57 -7.57 14.22 -4.80
C ILE A 57 -8.81 14.88 -5.42
N GLY A 58 -8.91 16.19 -5.26
CA GLY A 58 -10.04 17.02 -5.65
C GLY A 58 -9.75 18.48 -5.30
N LYS A 59 -10.82 19.28 -5.20
CA LYS A 59 -10.69 20.69 -4.78
C LYS A 59 -11.45 20.96 -3.50
N LYS A 60 -10.89 21.79 -2.64
CA LYS A 60 -11.54 22.33 -1.43
C LYS A 60 -11.40 23.83 -1.42
N SER A 61 -12.52 24.55 -1.33
CA SER A 61 -12.54 26.03 -1.39
C SER A 61 -11.85 26.62 -2.64
N GLY A 62 -11.94 25.92 -3.78
CA GLY A 62 -11.30 26.32 -5.05
C GLY A 62 -9.86 25.82 -5.22
N GLU A 63 -9.21 25.42 -4.13
CA GLU A 63 -7.81 24.98 -4.11
C GLU A 63 -7.68 23.48 -4.34
N ALA A 64 -6.66 23.08 -5.10
CA ALA A 64 -6.34 21.68 -5.34
C ALA A 64 -5.71 21.05 -4.09
N ILE A 65 -6.22 19.90 -3.67
CA ILE A 65 -5.66 19.14 -2.56
C ILE A 65 -4.79 18.02 -3.13
N ALA A 66 -3.51 18.02 -2.74
CA ALA A 66 -2.54 17.03 -3.17
C ALA A 66 -2.98 15.62 -2.79
N LEU A 67 -2.68 14.66 -3.67
CA LEU A 67 -2.84 13.24 -3.42
C LEU A 67 -1.54 12.68 -2.84
N ASP A 68 -1.61 12.13 -1.63
CA ASP A 68 -0.46 11.55 -0.94
C ASP A 68 -0.88 10.36 -0.04
N PRO A 69 0.07 9.61 0.56
CA PRO A 69 -0.23 8.47 1.42
C PRO A 69 -1.19 8.76 2.60
N GLU A 70 -1.12 9.93 3.21
CA GLU A 70 -1.95 10.33 4.35
C GLU A 70 -3.30 10.89 3.89
N PHE A 71 -3.30 11.54 2.72
CA PHE A 71 -4.46 12.15 2.10
C PHE A 71 -4.77 11.46 0.77
N CYS A 72 -5.29 10.24 0.87
CA CYS A 72 -5.85 9.53 -0.27
C CYS A 72 -7.15 8.79 0.09
N PRO A 73 -8.17 8.83 -0.79
CA PRO A 73 -9.47 8.27 -0.46
C PRO A 73 -9.44 6.74 -0.39
N PRO A 74 -10.36 6.13 0.38
CA PRO A 74 -10.54 4.70 0.38
C PRO A 74 -11.09 4.22 -0.96
N VAL A 75 -10.70 3.00 -1.31
CA VAL A 75 -11.19 2.26 -2.46
C VAL A 75 -11.78 0.94 -2.00
N LEU A 76 -12.85 0.54 -2.67
CA LEU A 76 -13.53 -0.73 -2.45
C LEU A 76 -13.33 -1.62 -3.66
N ALA A 77 -12.92 -2.87 -3.44
CA ALA A 77 -12.98 -3.89 -4.47
C ALA A 77 -14.43 -4.15 -4.85
N ASN A 78 -14.76 -4.12 -6.14
CA ASN A 78 -16.12 -4.30 -6.62
C ASN A 78 -16.68 -5.69 -6.26
N SER A 79 -15.82 -6.69 -6.03
CA SER A 79 -16.23 -8.00 -5.47
C SER A 79 -16.84 -7.89 -4.06
N ASN A 80 -16.59 -6.79 -3.35
CA ASN A 80 -16.97 -6.55 -1.97
C ASN A 80 -18.04 -5.44 -1.84
N TYR A 81 -18.78 -5.08 -2.90
CA TYR A 81 -19.78 -3.99 -2.86
C TYR A 81 -20.80 -4.06 -1.70
N GLY A 82 -21.14 -5.25 -1.22
CA GLY A 82 -22.05 -5.44 -0.07
C GLY A 82 -21.37 -5.33 1.31
N LYS A 83 -20.07 -5.02 1.35
CA LYS A 83 -19.23 -4.99 2.55
C LYS A 83 -18.41 -3.70 2.61
N PRO A 84 -19.05 -2.52 2.75
CA PRO A 84 -18.37 -1.21 2.71
C PRO A 84 -17.22 -1.07 3.73
N GLN A 85 -17.29 -1.80 4.84
CA GLN A 85 -16.24 -1.84 5.87
C GLN A 85 -14.92 -2.48 5.40
N THR A 86 -14.89 -3.15 4.24
CA THR A 86 -13.65 -3.66 3.62
C THR A 86 -12.96 -2.61 2.74
N ALA A 87 -13.54 -1.42 2.59
CA ALA A 87 -12.88 -0.33 1.89
C ALA A 87 -11.66 0.12 2.69
N ILE A 88 -10.54 0.31 2.01
CA ILE A 88 -9.26 0.71 2.60
C ILE A 88 -8.63 1.82 1.78
N SER A 89 -7.78 2.63 2.40
CA SER A 89 -6.98 3.64 1.69
C SER A 89 -6.31 3.03 0.46
N MET A 90 -6.34 3.75 -0.67
CA MET A 90 -5.66 3.32 -1.90
C MET A 90 -4.15 3.13 -1.74
N HIS A 91 -3.53 3.73 -0.72
CA HIS A 91 -2.14 3.46 -0.37
C HIS A 91 -1.93 2.02 0.10
N ARG A 92 -2.93 1.45 0.78
CA ARG A 92 -2.91 0.07 1.31
C ARG A 92 -3.55 -0.96 0.39
N MET A 93 -4.37 -0.54 -0.57
CA MET A 93 -4.95 -1.43 -1.57
C MET A 93 -3.87 -1.84 -2.58
N PRO A 94 -3.50 -3.12 -2.70
CA PRO A 94 -2.56 -3.56 -3.71
C PRO A 94 -3.14 -3.37 -5.12
N ALA A 95 -2.31 -2.97 -6.07
CA ALA A 95 -2.68 -3.02 -7.47
C ALA A 95 -2.62 -4.49 -7.93
N ILE A 96 -3.75 -5.03 -8.36
CA ILE A 96 -3.86 -6.43 -8.82
C ILE A 96 -4.37 -6.46 -10.25
N ASN A 97 -3.79 -7.32 -11.07
CA ASN A 97 -4.18 -7.47 -12.46
C ASN A 97 -5.66 -7.89 -12.58
N GLY A 98 -6.45 -7.13 -13.34
CA GLY A 98 -7.88 -7.32 -13.53
C GLY A 98 -8.77 -6.80 -12.40
N LEU A 99 -8.21 -6.30 -11.30
CA LEU A 99 -9.00 -5.81 -10.17
C LEU A 99 -9.84 -4.60 -10.57
N GLN A 100 -11.11 -4.61 -10.16
CA GLN A 100 -12.04 -3.51 -10.38
C GLN A 100 -12.34 -2.85 -9.04
N LEU A 101 -12.13 -1.54 -8.99
CA LEU A 101 -12.22 -0.74 -7.79
C LEU A 101 -13.18 0.43 -8.01
N SER A 102 -13.77 0.88 -6.91
CA SER A 102 -14.54 2.12 -6.86
C SER A 102 -14.03 3.02 -5.74
N LEU A 103 -14.03 4.33 -5.98
CA LEU A 103 -13.86 5.31 -4.92
C LEU A 103 -15.08 5.26 -3.99
N THR A 104 -14.82 5.26 -2.69
CA THR A 104 -15.85 5.30 -1.67
C THR A 104 -15.70 6.52 -0.79
N ASP A 105 -16.81 6.96 -0.19
CA ASP A 105 -16.72 7.89 0.93
C ASP A 105 -16.10 7.19 2.14
N PHE A 106 -15.87 7.94 3.20
CA PHE A 106 -15.32 7.44 4.46
C PHE A 106 -16.32 6.52 5.23
N LEU A 107 -17.59 6.36 4.80
CA LEU A 107 -18.50 5.29 5.29
C LEU A 107 -18.43 4.03 4.41
N GLY A 108 -17.54 4.00 3.42
CA GLY A 108 -17.49 2.94 2.41
C GLY A 108 -18.70 2.96 1.48
N ARG A 109 -19.52 4.02 1.51
CA ARG A 109 -20.63 4.18 0.57
C ARG A 109 -20.04 4.65 -0.74
N ASN A 110 -20.47 4.04 -1.85
CA ASN A 110 -20.08 4.52 -3.16
C ASN A 110 -20.42 6.00 -3.29
N THR A 111 -19.43 6.84 -3.64
CA THR A 111 -19.63 8.26 -3.96
C THR A 111 -20.23 8.43 -5.35
N THR A 112 -21.27 7.64 -5.67
CA THR A 112 -22.00 7.49 -6.95
C THR A 112 -21.30 6.73 -8.10
N PRO A 113 -22.05 5.92 -8.87
CA PRO A 113 -21.58 5.33 -10.12
C PRO A 113 -21.60 6.39 -11.22
N LYS A 114 -20.42 6.85 -11.66
CA LYS A 114 -20.35 7.58 -12.93
C LYS A 114 -20.45 6.55 -14.04
N LYS A 115 -21.62 6.48 -14.70
CA LYS A 115 -21.73 5.88 -16.05
C LYS A 115 -20.52 6.33 -16.84
N THR A 116 -19.77 5.38 -17.38
CA THR A 116 -18.62 5.62 -18.25
C THR A 116 -19.07 6.57 -19.35
N ASN A 117 -18.65 7.84 -19.26
CA ASN A 117 -18.90 8.79 -20.34
C ASN A 117 -17.77 8.57 -21.36
N PRO A 118 -18.05 8.07 -22.58
CA PRO A 118 -17.02 7.85 -23.59
C PRO A 118 -16.23 9.14 -23.93
N GLY A 119 -16.81 10.32 -23.70
CA GLY A 119 -16.12 11.61 -23.82
C GLY A 119 -15.04 11.90 -22.77
N LYS A 120 -15.01 11.23 -21.61
CA LYS A 120 -13.92 11.36 -20.63
C LYS A 120 -12.65 10.62 -21.06
N ILE A 121 -12.78 9.56 -21.86
CA ILE A 121 -11.63 8.82 -22.41
C ILE A 121 -10.79 9.74 -23.31
N LEU A 122 -11.44 10.61 -24.10
CA LEU A 122 -10.73 11.58 -24.95
C LEU A 122 -9.95 12.62 -24.14
N GLY A 123 -10.52 13.05 -23.00
CA GLY A 123 -9.86 13.97 -22.08
C GLY A 123 -8.64 13.37 -21.40
N THR A 124 -8.65 12.07 -21.05
CA THR A 124 -7.50 11.37 -20.44
C THR A 124 -6.40 11.04 -21.47
N VAL A 125 -6.71 11.01 -22.76
CA VAL A 125 -5.75 10.76 -23.85
C VAL A 125 -5.12 12.06 -24.39
N PHE A 126 -5.83 13.20 -24.32
CA PHE A 126 -5.34 14.49 -24.83
C PHE A 126 -5.13 15.58 -23.76
N GLY A 127 -5.43 15.30 -22.49
CA GLY A 127 -5.18 16.18 -21.36
C GLY A 127 -4.78 15.38 -20.11
N SER A 128 -3.75 15.84 -19.39
CA SER A 128 -3.38 15.25 -18.11
C SER A 128 -4.51 15.47 -17.11
N ALA A 129 -5.41 14.52 -16.94
CA ALA A 129 -6.34 14.52 -15.82
C ALA A 129 -5.49 14.33 -14.55
N GLN A 130 -5.05 15.42 -13.94
CA GLN A 130 -4.19 15.43 -12.76
C GLN A 130 -4.95 15.07 -11.47
N SER A 131 -6.28 14.93 -11.53
CA SER A 131 -7.14 14.77 -10.36
C SER A 131 -8.10 13.58 -10.41
N LEU A 132 -8.32 12.96 -9.25
CA LEU A 132 -9.39 11.98 -9.02
C LEU A 132 -10.79 12.61 -9.08
N ASN A 133 -10.91 13.92 -8.88
CA ASN A 133 -12.18 14.64 -8.74
C ASN A 133 -13.07 14.06 -7.63
N TYR A 134 -12.46 13.65 -6.53
CA TYR A 134 -13.15 13.17 -5.34
C TYR A 134 -13.82 14.34 -4.60
N ASP A 135 -15.01 14.10 -4.06
CA ASP A 135 -15.78 15.13 -3.34
C ASP A 135 -15.24 15.29 -1.91
N LEU A 136 -14.60 16.44 -1.65
CA LEU A 136 -13.99 16.78 -0.37
C LEU A 136 -14.93 17.53 0.59
N LYS A 137 -16.25 17.54 0.32
CA LYS A 137 -17.24 18.13 1.23
C LYS A 137 -17.32 17.39 2.57
N ASP A 138 -16.97 16.12 2.62
CA ASP A 138 -16.84 15.40 3.89
C ASP A 138 -15.45 15.60 4.49
N HIS A 139 -15.42 16.02 5.74
CA HIS A 139 -14.21 16.46 6.45
C HIS A 139 -13.57 15.36 7.29
N ARG A 140 -14.13 14.14 7.26
CA ARG A 140 -13.66 13.03 8.07
C ARG A 140 -12.40 12.40 7.50
N THR A 141 -11.50 12.00 8.40
CA THR A 141 -10.26 11.29 8.10
C THR A 141 -10.54 10.00 7.34
N PHE A 142 -9.72 9.70 6.32
CA PHE A 142 -9.79 8.51 5.45
C PHE A 142 -9.44 7.18 6.17
N ALA A 143 -9.53 7.13 7.50
CA ALA A 143 -9.01 6.06 8.34
C ALA A 143 -10.11 5.33 9.12
N GLY A 144 -9.89 4.04 9.37
CA GLY A 144 -10.56 3.31 10.46
C GLY A 144 -11.82 2.50 10.11
N LEU A 145 -12.24 2.42 8.84
CA LEU A 145 -13.39 1.56 8.47
C LEU A 145 -13.20 0.10 8.89
N TYR A 146 -11.97 -0.40 8.75
CA TYR A 146 -11.61 -1.74 9.13
C TYR A 146 -11.57 -1.99 10.65
N GLU A 147 -11.61 -0.94 11.49
CA GLU A 147 -11.66 -1.10 12.95
C GLU A 147 -13.02 -1.64 13.41
N GLN A 148 -14.03 -1.56 12.55
CA GLN A 148 -15.38 -2.11 12.77
C GLN A 148 -15.49 -3.57 12.33
N LEU A 149 -14.48 -4.12 11.67
CA LEU A 149 -14.47 -5.53 11.27
C LEU A 149 -14.47 -6.41 12.52
N LYS A 150 -15.14 -7.57 12.39
CA LYS A 150 -15.01 -8.62 13.39
C LYS A 150 -13.56 -9.11 13.39
N ILE A 151 -13.06 -9.45 14.56
CA ILE A 151 -11.75 -10.07 14.69
C ILE A 151 -11.85 -11.50 14.13
N ASP A 152 -11.03 -11.80 13.13
CA ASP A 152 -11.01 -13.10 12.46
C ASP A 152 -10.34 -14.19 13.31
N GLY A 153 -9.44 -13.82 14.22
CA GLY A 153 -8.75 -14.76 15.10
C GLY A 153 -7.86 -14.08 16.14
N HIS A 154 -7.38 -14.89 17.08
CA HIS A 154 -6.41 -14.50 18.10
C HIS A 154 -5.26 -15.50 18.12
N GLU A 155 -4.04 -15.00 18.23
CA GLU A 155 -2.83 -15.80 18.37
C GLU A 155 -1.95 -15.19 19.47
N GLU A 156 -1.28 -16.04 20.23
CA GLU A 156 -0.37 -15.64 21.30
C GLU A 156 1.09 -15.81 20.88
N PHE A 157 1.88 -14.80 21.21
CA PHE A 157 3.31 -14.74 20.93
C PHE A 157 4.04 -14.23 22.18
N ASP A 158 5.28 -14.64 22.36
CA ASP A 158 6.14 -14.12 23.43
C ASP A 158 6.55 -12.68 23.13
N LEU A 159 6.67 -12.32 21.84
CA LEU A 159 6.98 -10.97 21.37
C LEU A 159 6.24 -10.64 20.07
N VAL A 160 5.69 -9.43 20.00
CA VAL A 160 5.18 -8.83 18.76
C VAL A 160 6.11 -7.69 18.35
N VAL A 161 6.73 -7.81 17.19
CA VAL A 161 7.56 -6.77 16.58
C VAL A 161 6.74 -6.05 15.52
N ILE A 162 6.57 -4.73 15.67
CA ILE A 162 5.82 -3.88 14.73
C ILE A 162 6.82 -3.10 13.87
N GLY A 163 6.79 -3.36 12.56
CA GLY A 163 7.69 -2.84 11.55
C GLY A 163 8.81 -3.83 11.23
N ALA A 164 9.00 -4.13 9.95
CA ALA A 164 10.06 -5.01 9.46
C ALA A 164 11.19 -4.24 8.74
N GLY A 165 11.51 -3.05 9.25
CA GLY A 165 12.76 -2.37 8.95
C GLY A 165 13.97 -3.05 9.61
N VAL A 166 15.16 -2.50 9.39
CA VAL A 166 16.43 -3.00 9.95
C VAL A 166 16.35 -3.24 11.47
N ALA A 167 15.76 -2.30 12.21
CA ALA A 167 15.61 -2.41 13.66
C ALA A 167 14.67 -3.56 14.08
N GLY A 168 13.50 -3.67 13.44
CA GLY A 168 12.52 -4.71 13.75
C GLY A 168 12.99 -6.10 13.36
N LEU A 169 13.63 -6.24 12.19
CA LEU A 169 14.25 -7.50 11.77
C LEU A 169 15.36 -7.95 12.74
N SER A 170 16.18 -7.00 13.20
CA SER A 170 17.22 -7.29 14.20
C SER A 170 16.61 -7.75 15.52
N ALA A 171 15.55 -7.08 16.00
CA ALA A 171 14.83 -7.46 17.21
C ALA A 171 14.19 -8.85 17.08
N ALA A 172 13.56 -9.13 15.94
CA ALA A 172 12.97 -10.43 15.65
C ALA A 172 14.03 -11.54 15.64
N ARG A 173 15.18 -11.31 14.99
CA ARG A 173 16.29 -12.27 14.99
C ARG A 173 16.82 -12.57 16.38
N THR A 174 17.05 -11.54 17.20
CA THR A 174 17.50 -11.74 18.58
C THR A 174 16.49 -12.52 19.40
N ALA A 175 15.20 -12.22 19.28
CA ALA A 175 14.14 -12.93 19.99
C ALA A 175 14.02 -14.41 19.55
N ILE A 176 14.11 -14.68 18.24
CA ILE A 176 14.13 -16.06 17.71
C ILE A 176 15.35 -16.83 18.22
N ASN A 177 16.53 -16.22 18.27
CA ASN A 177 17.75 -16.85 18.80
C ASN A 177 17.66 -17.15 20.31
N LEU A 178 16.80 -16.44 21.04
CA LEU A 178 16.47 -16.73 22.44
C LEU A 178 15.36 -17.80 22.58
N GLY A 179 14.87 -18.35 21.48
CA GLY A 179 13.83 -19.37 21.45
C GLY A 179 12.41 -18.83 21.64
N LEU A 180 12.18 -17.53 21.53
CA LEU A 180 10.86 -16.91 21.67
C LEU A 180 9.99 -17.14 20.43
N ARG A 181 8.67 -17.22 20.61
CA ARG A 181 7.68 -17.14 19.53
C ARG A 181 7.44 -15.67 19.17
N VAL A 182 7.68 -15.31 17.92
CA VAL A 182 7.69 -13.93 17.45
C VAL A 182 6.66 -13.73 16.35
N ALA A 183 5.82 -12.71 16.49
CA ALA A 183 5.05 -12.15 15.39
C ALA A 183 5.76 -10.91 14.85
N LEU A 184 6.12 -10.90 13.56
CA LEU A 184 6.65 -9.74 12.85
C LEU A 184 5.54 -9.14 11.98
N VAL A 185 5.11 -7.92 12.29
CA VAL A 185 3.99 -7.23 11.64
C VAL A 185 4.52 -6.10 10.78
N GLU A 186 4.26 -6.12 9.48
CA GLU A 186 4.75 -5.12 8.52
C GLU A 186 3.61 -4.62 7.63
N GLN A 187 3.47 -3.29 7.54
CA GLN A 187 2.36 -2.66 6.84
C GLN A 187 2.47 -2.72 5.31
N THR A 188 3.68 -2.93 4.79
CA THR A 188 3.98 -3.05 3.36
C THR A 188 4.12 -4.51 2.92
N SER A 189 4.32 -4.74 1.63
CA SER A 189 4.51 -6.08 1.06
C SER A 189 5.96 -6.58 1.11
N GLY A 190 6.89 -5.83 1.71
CA GLY A 190 8.32 -6.12 1.68
C GLY A 190 9.02 -5.81 2.99
N PHE A 191 10.29 -6.19 3.07
CA PHE A 191 11.15 -6.02 4.24
C PHE A 191 12.14 -4.87 4.03
N GLY A 192 12.78 -4.42 5.11
CA GLY A 192 13.85 -3.43 5.08
C GLY A 192 13.41 -2.01 5.41
N GLY A 193 12.10 -1.72 5.35
CA GLY A 193 11.56 -0.39 5.65
C GLY A 193 12.21 0.67 4.75
N ASP A 194 12.60 1.80 5.33
CA ASP A 194 13.20 2.90 4.57
C ASP A 194 14.67 2.67 4.20
N ALA A 195 15.28 1.57 4.66
CA ALA A 195 16.69 1.31 4.45
C ALA A 195 17.07 1.26 2.96
N ALA A 196 16.15 0.83 2.10
CA ALA A 196 16.32 0.81 0.65
C ALA A 196 16.44 2.20 -0.01
N PHE A 197 16.15 3.29 0.73
CA PHE A 197 16.37 4.66 0.27
C PHE A 197 17.74 5.22 0.67
N PHE A 198 18.49 4.50 1.49
CA PHE A 198 19.80 4.93 1.98
C PHE A 198 20.89 4.04 1.40
N GLY A 199 21.96 4.66 0.88
CA GLY A 199 23.13 3.92 0.43
C GLY A 199 23.94 3.35 1.62
N ALA A 200 24.92 2.51 1.30
CA ALA A 200 25.89 2.08 2.30
C ALA A 200 26.78 3.24 2.77
N ILE A 201 27.21 3.17 4.02
CA ILE A 201 28.30 3.96 4.57
C ILE A 201 29.61 3.25 4.22
N GLU A 202 30.70 3.99 4.04
CA GLU A 202 32.02 3.41 3.73
C GLU A 202 32.45 2.40 4.80
N GLY A 203 32.86 1.21 4.35
CA GLY A 203 33.26 0.11 5.24
C GLY A 203 32.11 -0.71 5.83
N GLU A 204 30.86 -0.28 5.62
CA GLU A 204 29.67 -0.97 6.12
C GLU A 204 28.98 -1.78 5.02
N LYS A 205 28.25 -2.82 5.46
CA LYS A 205 27.43 -3.63 4.57
C LYS A 205 26.25 -2.80 4.03
N ARG A 206 25.83 -3.04 2.78
CA ARG A 206 24.65 -2.39 2.23
C ARG A 206 23.40 -2.80 3.02
N PRO A 207 22.45 -1.88 3.26
CA PRO A 207 21.27 -2.22 4.05
C PRO A 207 20.44 -3.36 3.45
N GLU A 208 20.38 -3.49 2.12
CA GLU A 208 19.67 -4.60 1.45
C GLU A 208 20.34 -5.94 1.76
N ASP A 209 21.66 -6.01 1.66
CA ASP A 209 22.39 -7.24 1.94
C ASP A 209 22.27 -7.61 3.44
N PHE A 210 22.23 -6.61 4.33
CA PHE A 210 22.03 -6.84 5.76
C PHE A 210 20.62 -7.39 6.06
N VAL A 211 19.60 -6.83 5.41
CA VAL A 211 18.21 -7.33 5.49
C VAL A 211 18.14 -8.77 4.95
N GLU A 212 18.78 -9.06 3.82
CA GLU A 212 18.83 -10.41 3.25
C GLU A 212 19.49 -11.42 4.18
N ASP A 213 20.59 -11.06 4.84
CA ASP A 213 21.24 -11.93 5.82
C ASP A 213 20.30 -12.26 6.98
N ILE A 214 19.67 -11.25 7.59
CA ILE A 214 18.73 -11.49 8.68
C ILE A 214 17.59 -12.40 8.21
N LEU A 215 17.02 -12.14 7.04
CA LEU A 215 15.95 -12.97 6.50
C LEU A 215 16.42 -14.41 6.30
N LYS A 216 17.62 -14.66 5.79
CA LYS A 216 18.18 -16.02 5.68
C LYS A 216 18.31 -16.71 7.04
N ASP A 217 18.64 -15.95 8.09
CA ASP A 217 18.79 -16.49 9.45
C ASP A 217 17.44 -16.89 10.08
N ILE A 218 16.40 -16.07 9.87
CA ILE A 218 15.13 -16.21 10.61
C ILE A 218 13.98 -16.83 9.81
N THR A 219 14.02 -16.75 8.48
CA THR A 219 12.96 -17.31 7.64
C THR A 219 13.04 -18.84 7.63
N GLY A 220 11.89 -19.50 7.83
CA GLY A 220 11.79 -20.95 7.95
C GLY A 220 11.85 -21.47 9.38
N HIS A 221 12.05 -20.61 10.38
CA HIS A 221 11.90 -21.01 11.78
C HIS A 221 10.42 -21.12 12.16
N ASP A 222 9.98 -22.25 12.71
CA ASP A 222 8.58 -22.50 13.13
C ASP A 222 8.06 -21.56 14.23
N ARG A 223 8.95 -20.70 14.77
CA ARG A 223 8.65 -19.74 15.84
C ARG A 223 8.42 -18.33 15.32
N LEU A 224 8.63 -18.09 14.02
CA LEU A 224 8.45 -16.79 13.39
C LEU A 224 7.19 -16.78 12.53
N ASN A 225 6.22 -15.95 12.92
CA ASN A 225 5.05 -15.66 12.09
C ASN A 225 5.22 -14.27 11.47
N ILE A 226 5.11 -14.18 10.15
CA ILE A 226 5.26 -12.91 9.42
C ILE A 226 3.91 -12.48 8.86
N TYR A 227 3.49 -11.27 9.23
CA TYR A 227 2.27 -10.64 8.74
C TYR A 227 2.64 -9.43 7.87
N LEU A 228 2.82 -9.65 6.56
CA LEU A 228 2.99 -8.57 5.58
C LEU A 228 1.63 -7.93 5.22
N ASN A 229 1.67 -6.71 4.70
CA ASN A 229 0.48 -5.89 4.40
C ASN A 229 -0.45 -5.72 5.63
N ALA A 230 0.12 -5.78 6.83
CA ALA A 230 -0.58 -5.75 8.10
C ALA A 230 -0.26 -4.48 8.88
N LYS A 231 -1.29 -3.69 9.16
CA LYS A 231 -1.17 -2.47 9.97
C LYS A 231 -1.59 -2.77 11.40
N ALA A 232 -0.69 -2.64 12.35
CA ALA A 232 -1.04 -2.53 13.76
C ALA A 232 -1.74 -1.18 13.99
N TYR A 233 -2.95 -1.20 14.54
CA TYR A 233 -3.76 0.01 14.75
C TYR A 233 -4.20 0.22 16.20
N PHE A 234 -4.01 -0.77 17.06
CA PHE A 234 -4.31 -0.67 18.48
C PHE A 234 -3.34 -1.51 19.30
N ILE A 235 -2.85 -0.96 20.40
CA ILE A 235 -1.95 -1.63 21.35
C ILE A 235 -2.47 -1.35 22.75
N ASN A 236 -2.67 -2.40 23.56
CA ASN A 236 -3.07 -2.27 24.95
C ASN A 236 -2.61 -3.46 25.78
N GLY A 237 -1.85 -3.22 26.86
CA GLY A 237 -1.66 -4.16 27.96
C GLY A 237 -1.28 -5.59 27.56
N GLY A 238 -0.46 -5.77 26.52
CA GLY A 238 -0.03 -7.08 26.00
C GLY A 238 -0.79 -7.58 24.77
N SER A 239 -1.76 -6.81 24.25
CA SER A 239 -2.48 -7.13 23.02
C SER A 239 -2.16 -6.12 21.92
N VAL A 240 -2.04 -6.62 20.69
CA VAL A 240 -1.91 -5.81 19.46
C VAL A 240 -3.03 -6.22 18.51
N ARG A 241 -3.80 -5.26 18.00
CA ARG A 241 -4.74 -5.52 16.90
C ARG A 241 -4.11 -5.09 15.59
N ILE A 242 -4.13 -6.02 14.64
CA ILE A 242 -3.63 -5.80 13.29
C ILE A 242 -4.79 -5.89 12.30
N HIS A 243 -4.72 -5.10 11.24
CA HIS A 243 -5.55 -5.27 10.05
C HIS A 243 -4.66 -5.68 8.89
N GLN A 244 -4.84 -6.90 8.39
CA GLN A 244 -4.06 -7.45 7.29
C GLN A 244 -4.85 -7.42 5.98
N VAL A 245 -4.20 -6.95 4.92
CA VAL A 245 -4.74 -7.01 3.56
C VAL A 245 -4.20 -8.28 2.90
N LEU A 246 -5.09 -9.23 2.64
CA LEU A 246 -4.76 -10.48 1.96
C LEU A 246 -5.12 -10.38 0.49
N LYS A 247 -4.33 -11.02 -0.37
CA LYS A 247 -4.65 -11.15 -1.80
C LYS A 247 -4.76 -12.62 -2.16
N GLU A 248 -5.83 -12.99 -2.86
CA GLU A 248 -6.03 -14.34 -3.38
C GLU A 248 -6.41 -14.26 -4.86
N GLY A 249 -5.42 -14.48 -5.73
CA GLY A 249 -5.57 -14.29 -7.17
C GLY A 249 -5.95 -12.84 -7.51
N SER A 250 -7.18 -12.66 -8.00
CA SER A 250 -7.74 -11.34 -8.37
C SER A 250 -8.67 -10.74 -7.30
N LYS A 251 -8.62 -11.25 -6.07
CA LYS A 251 -9.44 -10.79 -4.94
C LYS A 251 -8.57 -10.15 -3.84
N VAL A 252 -9.20 -9.23 -3.11
CA VAL A 252 -8.70 -8.56 -1.90
C VAL A 252 -9.81 -8.58 -0.85
#